data_AF-A0A9D2NL16-F1
#
_entry.id   AF-A0A9D2NL16-F1
#
_cell.length_a   1.000
_cell.length_b   1.000
_cell.length_c   1.000
_cell.angle_alpha   90.00
_cell.angle_beta   90.00
_cell.angle_gamma   90.00
#
_symmetry.space_group_name_H-M   'P 1'
#
loop_
_entity.id
_entity.type
_entity.pdbx_description
1 polymer ?
#
loop_
_entity_poly.entity_id
_entity_poly.type
_entity_poly.pdbx_seq_one_letter_code
_entity_poly.pdbx_strand_id
1 'polypeptide(L)'
;MSELKGKIDFLMLISVNDANPNGDPLNGNRPRENFDGFGEISDVCVKRKIRNRWQDMGKKIFVQSDDRKNDGFGSLKTRADGCEALQAEIKKGKKADRERC
;
A
#
# COMPACT_ATOMS: atom_id res chain seq x y z
N MET A 1 5.72 -21.37 -7.11
CA MET A 1 6.24 -20.48 -6.05
C MET A 1 6.18 -21.28 -4.76
N SER A 2 7.30 -21.51 -4.09
CA SER A 2 7.30 -22.16 -2.78
C SER A 2 6.66 -21.23 -1.75
N GLU A 3 5.81 -21.79 -0.90
CA GLU A 3 5.23 -21.06 0.23
C GLU A 3 6.35 -20.55 1.15
N LEU A 4 6.25 -19.29 1.59
CA LEU A 4 7.15 -18.75 2.60
C LEU A 4 6.83 -19.44 3.93
N LYS A 5 7.85 -20.00 4.59
CA LYS A 5 7.69 -20.72 5.85
C LYS A 5 8.27 -19.92 7.01
N GLY A 6 7.51 -19.82 8.11
CA GLY A 6 7.93 -19.15 9.34
C GLY A 6 7.87 -17.62 9.27
N LYS A 7 8.29 -16.97 10.36
CA LYS A 7 8.37 -15.50 10.46
C LYS A 7 9.63 -15.02 9.73
N ILE A 8 9.47 -14.00 8.89
CA ILE A 8 10.58 -13.35 8.19
C ILE A 8 10.69 -11.92 8.71
N ASP A 9 11.77 -11.66 9.43
CA ASP A 9 12.15 -10.32 9.86
C ASP A 9 13.26 -9.80 8.95
N PHE A 10 13.21 -8.53 8.58
CA PHE A 10 14.24 -7.91 7.75
C PHE A 10 14.46 -6.45 8.12
N LEU A 11 15.67 -5.96 7.84
CA LEU A 11 16.07 -4.57 7.97
C LEU A 11 16.39 -4.03 6.58
N MET A 12 16.00 -2.78 6.32
CA MET A 12 16.34 -2.07 5.09
C MET A 12 17.01 -0.74 5.47
N LEU A 13 18.20 -0.50 4.94
CA LEU A 13 18.91 0.77 5.08
C LEU A 13 18.70 1.58 3.80
N ILE A 14 18.26 2.82 3.93
CA ILE A 14 18.02 3.74 2.82
C ILE A 14 18.73 5.05 3.12
N SER A 15 19.49 5.54 2.14
CA SER A 15 19.99 6.92 2.11
C SER A 15 19.24 7.72 1.05
N VAL A 16 19.03 8.99 1.33
CA VAL A 16 18.37 9.93 0.41
C VAL A 16 19.29 11.13 0.29
N ASN A 17 19.59 11.56 -0.94
CA ASN A 17 20.41 12.73 -1.19
C ASN A 17 19.58 13.77 -1.95
N ASP A 18 19.66 15.03 -1.53
CA ASP A 18 19.00 16.19 -2.15
C ASP A 18 17.52 15.97 -2.53
N ALA A 19 16.78 15.23 -1.70
CA ALA A 19 15.39 14.90 -1.97
C ALA A 19 14.55 14.87 -0.70
N ASN A 20 13.22 15.00 -0.87
CA ASN A 20 12.26 14.84 0.21
C ASN A 20 11.64 13.43 0.16
N PRO A 21 12.04 12.50 1.06
CA PRO A 21 11.58 11.11 0.99
C PRO A 21 10.12 10.91 1.44
N ASN A 22 9.66 11.75 2.35
CA ASN A 22 8.32 11.75 2.92
C ASN A 22 7.94 13.18 3.33
N GLY A 23 7.19 13.88 2.50
CA GLY A 23 6.69 15.21 2.85
C GLY A 23 5.62 15.19 3.95
N ASP A 24 5.60 16.24 4.77
CA ASP A 24 4.55 16.49 5.75
C ASP A 24 3.51 17.50 5.22
N PRO A 25 2.27 17.07 4.91
CA PRO A 25 1.24 17.96 4.40
C PRO A 25 0.80 19.02 5.41
N LEU A 26 1.04 18.82 6.71
CA LEU A 26 0.69 19.79 7.75
C LEU A 26 1.79 20.84 7.98
N ASN A 27 3.00 20.59 7.46
CA ASN A 27 4.17 21.46 7.66
C ASN A 27 4.78 21.90 6.32
N GLY A 28 3.92 22.37 5.41
CA GLY A 28 4.35 22.94 4.13
C GLY A 28 5.14 21.98 3.23
N ASN A 29 4.87 20.68 3.32
CA ASN A 29 5.56 19.63 2.58
C ASN A 29 7.08 19.55 2.85
N ARG A 30 7.55 20.02 4.02
CA ARG A 30 8.92 19.73 4.50
C ARG A 30 9.10 18.23 4.76
N PRO A 31 10.34 17.70 4.81
CA PRO A 31 10.56 16.34 5.28
C PRO A 31 9.87 16.11 6.61
N ARG A 32 9.19 14.97 6.76
CA ARG A 32 8.51 14.59 7.99
C ARG A 32 9.55 14.32 9.09
N GLU A 33 9.23 14.78 10.29
CA GLU A 33 10.01 14.54 11.51
C GLU A 33 9.10 13.85 12.54
N ASN A 34 9.70 13.03 13.40
CA ASN A 34 9.02 12.47 14.55
C ASN A 34 9.03 13.45 15.75
N PHE A 35 8.43 13.07 16.87
CA PHE A 35 8.35 13.91 18.08
C PHE A 35 9.72 14.23 18.69
N ASP A 36 10.74 13.41 18.43
CA ASP A 36 12.11 13.60 18.91
C ASP A 36 12.96 14.47 17.96
N GLY A 37 12.39 14.92 16.84
CA GLY A 37 13.06 15.76 15.83
C GLY A 37 13.91 14.98 14.82
N PHE A 38 13.80 13.65 14.76
CA PHE A 38 14.45 12.84 13.73
C PHE A 38 13.59 12.73 12.47
N GLY A 39 14.23 12.74 11.30
CA GLY A 39 13.56 12.50 10.03
C GLY A 39 12.85 11.15 10.00
N GLU A 40 11.61 11.13 9.52
CA GLU A 40 10.75 9.93 9.50
C GLU A 40 10.24 9.63 8.08
N ILE A 41 10.35 8.36 7.70
CA ILE A 41 9.59 7.82 6.57
C ILE A 41 8.50 6.92 7.13
N SER A 42 7.26 7.38 7.04
CA SER A 42 6.09 6.66 7.59
C SER A 42 5.89 5.30 6.89
N ASP A 43 5.31 4.35 7.62
CA ASP A 43 4.99 3.02 7.11
C ASP A 43 4.04 3.08 5.90
N VAL A 44 3.06 4.00 5.92
CA VAL A 44 2.13 4.25 4.82
C VAL A 44 2.84 4.79 3.58
N CYS A 45 3.90 5.60 3.73
CA CYS A 45 4.75 6.05 2.62
C CYS A 45 5.50 4.88 1.99
N VAL A 46 6.14 4.02 2.80
CA VAL A 46 6.83 2.82 2.30
C VAL A 46 5.87 1.88 1.58
N LYS A 47 4.72 1.56 2.20
CA LYS A 47 3.66 0.72 1.60
C LYS A 47 3.17 1.30 0.27
N ARG A 48 3.06 2.63 0.13
CA ARG A 48 2.70 3.28 -1.14
C ARG A 48 3.77 3.07 -2.21
N LYS A 49 5.06 3.28 -1.89
CA LYS A 49 6.16 3.09 -2.85
C LYS A 49 6.21 1.65 -3.36
N ILE A 50 6.04 0.67 -2.48
CA ILE A 50 5.98 -0.76 -2.84
C ILE A 50 4.80 -1.04 -3.78
N ARG A 51 3.60 -0.56 -3.44
CA ARG A 51 2.41 -0.73 -4.30
C ARG A 51 2.59 -0.10 -5.67
N ASN A 52 3.09 1.13 -5.73
CA ASN A 52 3.37 1.81 -7.00
C ASN A 52 4.36 0.99 -7.85
N ARG A 53 5.42 0.46 -7.22
CA ARG A 53 6.39 -0.39 -7.92
C ARG A 53 5.77 -1.67 -8.46
N TRP A 54 4.89 -2.31 -7.70
CA TRP A 54 4.13 -3.47 -8.20
C TRP A 54 3.22 -3.12 -9.37
N GLN A 55 2.58 -1.96 -9.32
CA GLN A 55 1.76 -1.47 -10.43
C GLN A 55 2.61 -1.23 -11.69
N ASP A 56 3.80 -0.65 -11.55
CA ASP A 56 4.75 -0.47 -12.67
C ASP A 56 5.18 -1.81 -13.28
N MET A 57 5.20 -2.88 -12.47
CA MET A 57 5.48 -4.25 -12.90
C MET A 57 4.24 -4.98 -13.47
N GLY A 58 3.13 -4.27 -13.70
CA GLY A 58 1.88 -4.82 -14.22
C GLY A 58 1.12 -5.72 -13.24
N LYS A 59 1.46 -5.69 -11.94
CA LYS A 59 0.75 -6.44 -10.91
C LYS A 59 -0.54 -5.70 -10.52
N LYS A 60 -1.60 -6.46 -10.31
CA LYS A 60 -2.88 -5.93 -9.83
C LYS A 60 -2.74 -5.53 -8.37
N ILE A 61 -3.11 -4.29 -8.04
CA ILE A 61 -3.17 -3.78 -6.67
C ILE A 61 -4.55 -3.18 -6.39
N PHE A 62 -5.04 -3.34 -5.16
CA PHE A 62 -6.38 -2.87 -4.80
C PHE A 62 -6.44 -1.35 -4.57
N VAL A 63 -5.49 -0.81 -3.80
CA VAL A 63 -5.43 0.63 -3.50
C VAL A 63 -4.54 1.33 -4.53
N GLN A 64 -5.17 2.07 -5.43
CA GLN A 64 -4.53 2.89 -6.46
C GLN A 64 -4.82 4.36 -6.18
N SER A 65 -3.86 5.26 -6.41
CA SER A 65 -4.16 6.70 -6.39
C SER A 65 -4.90 7.11 -7.66
N ASP A 66 -5.63 8.22 -7.59
CA ASP A 66 -6.44 8.72 -8.70
C ASP A 66 -5.62 9.05 -9.96
N ASP A 67 -4.39 9.54 -9.79
CA ASP A 67 -3.45 9.83 -10.87
C ASP A 67 -2.88 8.57 -11.54
N ARG A 68 -2.93 7.42 -10.85
CA ARG A 68 -2.34 6.15 -11.32
C ARG A 68 -3.36 5.06 -11.60
N LYS A 69 -4.66 5.29 -11.36
CA LYS A 69 -5.66 4.24 -11.53
C LYS A 69 -5.72 3.77 -12.97
N ASN A 70 -5.73 2.45 -13.18
CA ASN A 70 -5.65 1.85 -14.52
C ASN A 70 -6.68 0.74 -14.75
N ASP A 71 -7.74 0.70 -13.94
CA ASP A 71 -8.77 -0.34 -13.97
C ASP A 71 -10.20 0.19 -14.09
N GLY A 72 -10.36 1.50 -14.33
CA GLY A 72 -11.67 2.12 -14.57
C GLY A 72 -12.52 2.38 -13.31
N PHE A 73 -12.05 2.02 -12.10
CA PHE A 73 -12.81 2.24 -10.87
C PHE A 73 -12.50 3.60 -10.23
N GLY A 74 -13.55 4.35 -9.88
CA GLY A 74 -13.44 5.68 -9.27
C GLY A 74 -13.26 5.70 -7.75
N SER A 75 -13.53 4.59 -7.06
CA SER A 75 -13.38 4.47 -5.61
C SER A 75 -13.05 3.05 -5.17
N LEU A 76 -12.55 2.91 -3.93
CA LEU A 76 -12.31 1.59 -3.32
C LEU A 76 -13.60 0.78 -3.21
N LYS A 77 -14.73 1.44 -2.91
CA LYS A 77 -16.04 0.78 -2.85
C LYS A 77 -16.42 0.18 -4.20
N THR A 78 -16.38 0.97 -5.28
CA THR A 78 -16.71 0.48 -6.63
C THR A 78 -15.80 -0.67 -7.06
N ARG A 79 -14.53 -0.64 -6.63
CA ARG A 79 -13.55 -1.69 -6.93
C ARG A 79 -13.83 -2.99 -6.15
N ALA A 80 -14.24 -2.87 -4.88
CA ALA A 80 -14.68 -4.01 -4.08
C ALA A 80 -15.99 -4.62 -4.60
N ASP A 81 -16.94 -3.77 -4.98
CA ASP A 81 -18.25 -4.18 -5.52
C ASP A 81 -18.09 -4.89 -6.87
N GLY A 82 -17.14 -4.44 -7.70
CA GLY A 82 -16.79 -5.09 -8.98
C GLY A 82 -15.98 -6.38 -8.85
N CYS A 83 -15.55 -6.78 -7.64
CA CYS A 83 -14.78 -8.01 -7.43
C CYS A 83 -15.70 -9.16 -7.00
N GLU A 84 -16.15 -9.98 -7.95
CA GLU A 84 -17.07 -11.09 -7.68
C GLU A 84 -16.57 -12.07 -6.62
N ALA A 85 -15.26 -12.41 -6.67
CA ALA A 85 -14.65 -13.31 -5.71
C ALA A 85 -14.75 -12.76 -4.27
N LEU A 86 -14.43 -11.47 -4.10
CA LEU A 86 -14.52 -10.80 -2.80
C LEU A 86 -15.97 -10.75 -2.31
N GLN A 87 -16.92 -10.43 -3.19
CA GLN A 87 -18.35 -10.41 -2.85
C GLN A 87 -18.87 -11.79 -2.44
N ALA A 88 -18.41 -12.86 -3.10
CA ALA A 88 -18.76 -14.23 -2.75
C ALA A 88 -18.25 -14.61 -1.34
N GLU A 89 -17.05 -14.17 -0.95
CA GLU A 89 -16.53 -14.40 0.40
C GLU A 89 -17.25 -13.54 1.45
N ILE A 90 -17.51 -12.26 1.18
CA ILE A 90 -18.23 -11.37 2.10
C ILE A 90 -19.60 -11.94 2.47
N LYS A 91 -20.34 -12.52 1.50
CA LYS A 91 -21.65 -13.14 1.73
C LYS A 91 -21.63 -14.32 2.70
N LYS A 92 -20.47 -14.97 2.92
CA LYS A 92 -20.33 -16.05 3.90
C LYS A 92 -20.27 -15.55 5.34
N GLY A 93 -20.15 -14.23 5.57
CA GLY A 93 -20.12 -13.62 6.89
C GLY A 93 -19.02 -14.24 7.78
N LYS A 94 -19.40 -14.83 8.92
CA LYS A 94 -18.44 -15.47 9.84
C LYS A 94 -17.70 -16.67 9.25
N LYS A 95 -18.17 -17.24 8.13
CA LYS A 95 -17.53 -18.37 7.42
C LYS A 95 -16.66 -17.92 6.24
N ALA A 96 -16.42 -16.62 6.08
CA ALA A 96 -15.55 -16.11 5.01
C ALA A 96 -14.11 -16.59 5.19
N ASP A 97 -13.50 -17.01 4.08
CA ASP A 97 -12.10 -17.37 4.05
C ASP A 97 -11.24 -16.12 3.82
N ARG A 98 -10.39 -15.80 4.80
CA ARG A 98 -9.54 -14.60 4.76
C ARG A 98 -8.34 -14.73 3.82
N GLU A 99 -8.01 -15.95 3.38
CA GLU A 99 -6.87 -16.18 2.50
C GLU A 99 -7.26 -16.23 1.02
N ARG A 100 -8.56 -16.23 0.74
CA ARG A 100 -9.09 -16.45 -0.60
C ARG A 100 -9.20 -15.19 -1.47
N CYS A 101 -9.16 -13.99 -0.89
CA CYS A 101 -9.33 -12.71 -1.58
C CYS A 101 -8.34 -11.66 -1.12
#